data_AF-A0A371F312-F1
#
_entry.id   AF-A0A371F312-F1
#
_cell.length_a   1.000
_cell.length_b   1.000
_cell.length_c   1.000
_cell.angle_alpha   90.00
_cell.angle_beta   90.00
_cell.angle_gamma   90.00
#
_symmetry.space_group_name_H-M   'P 1'
#
loop_
_entity.id
_entity.type
_entity.pdbx_description
1 polymer ?
#
loop_
_entity_poly.entity_id
_entity_poly.type
_entity_poly.pdbx_seq_one_letter_code
_entity_poly.pdbx_strand_id
1 'polypeptide(L)'
;MNTIYSYFPQMNKKFSHIKGGAPPRDDPKFEMQGILLVTKYYRTLNELWIKLVERGRIFKFLYGLNSKYDPIQVQIIGKKNIHSLFEIFSIVQDEET
;
A
#
# COMPACT_ATOMS: atom_id res chain seq x y z
N MET A 1 8.48 8.82 -23.20
CA MET A 1 9.72 8.18 -22.73
C MET A 1 10.00 8.67 -21.31
N ASN A 2 10.07 7.73 -20.37
CA ASN A 2 9.78 7.95 -18.94
C ASN A 2 10.86 8.73 -18.18
N THR A 3 10.42 9.75 -17.44
CA THR A 3 11.15 10.74 -16.62
C THR A 3 11.87 10.16 -15.39
N ILE A 4 11.95 8.84 -15.24
CA ILE A 4 12.44 8.16 -14.03
C ILE A 4 13.97 8.11 -13.95
N TYR A 5 14.66 8.24 -15.10
CA TYR A 5 16.12 8.25 -15.17
C TYR A 5 16.76 9.49 -14.52
N SER A 6 16.03 10.61 -14.36
CA SER A 6 16.59 11.85 -13.80
C SER A 6 16.63 11.88 -12.26
N TYR A 7 15.87 11.01 -11.57
CA TYR A 7 15.79 10.98 -10.10
C TYR A 7 16.78 10.02 -9.44
N PHE A 8 17.33 9.07 -10.20
CA PHE A 8 18.29 8.08 -9.70
C PHE A 8 19.59 8.68 -9.13
N PRO A 9 20.16 9.77 -9.68
CA PRO A 9 21.37 10.39 -9.12
C PRO A 9 21.18 11.08 -7.76
N GLN A 10 19.95 11.44 -7.38
CA GLN A 10 19.70 12.23 -6.17
C GLN A 10 19.61 11.39 -4.90
N MET A 11 19.24 10.11 -5.00
CA MET A 11 19.17 9.21 -3.83
C MET A 11 20.56 8.78 -3.32
N ASN A 12 21.59 8.83 -4.16
CA ASN A 12 22.96 8.48 -3.77
C ASN A 12 23.69 9.56 -2.96
N LYS A 13 23.16 10.79 -2.87
CA LYS A 13 23.78 11.86 -2.08
C LYS A 13 23.69 11.61 -0.57
N LYS A 14 22.66 10.88 -0.11
CA LYS A 14 22.42 10.61 1.33
C LYS A 14 23.30 9.51 1.94
N PHE A 15 24.04 8.74 1.14
CA PHE A 15 24.98 7.72 1.61
C PHE A 15 26.46 8.13 1.52
N SER A 16 26.73 9.39 1.16
CA SER A 16 28.09 9.93 0.93
C SER A 16 29.00 9.98 2.16
N HIS A 17 28.49 9.72 3.37
CA HIS A 17 29.31 9.71 4.59
C HIS A 17 30.05 8.38 4.84
N ILE A 18 29.79 7.35 4.02
CA ILE A 18 30.47 6.05 4.11
C ILE A 18 31.63 6.02 3.09
N LYS A 19 32.72 6.71 3.47
CA LYS A 19 34.13 6.55 3.06
C LYS A 19 34.43 6.19 1.57
N GLY A 20 34.73 7.23 0.79
CA GLY A 20 35.87 7.32 -0.14
C GLY A 20 36.19 6.13 -1.06
N GLY A 21 35.52 6.07 -2.21
CA GLY A 21 35.88 5.26 -3.38
C GLY A 21 34.71 5.27 -4.34
N ALA A 22 34.85 5.88 -5.52
CA ALA A 22 33.76 5.94 -6.50
C ALA A 22 33.34 4.49 -6.87
N PRO A 23 32.07 4.09 -6.66
CA PRO A 23 31.61 2.76 -7.04
C PRO A 23 31.77 2.57 -8.55
N PRO A 24 32.13 1.38 -9.05
CA PRO A 24 32.11 1.11 -10.49
C PRO A 24 30.68 1.33 -10.98
N ARG A 25 30.47 2.40 -11.76
CA ARG A 25 29.14 2.75 -12.29
C ARG A 25 28.72 1.82 -13.42
N ASP A 26 29.68 1.08 -13.97
CA ASP A 26 29.47 0.17 -15.10
C ASP A 26 29.23 -1.28 -14.65
N ASP A 27 29.07 -1.54 -13.34
CA ASP A 27 28.74 -2.88 -12.83
C ASP A 27 27.23 -3.16 -13.00
N PRO A 28 26.82 -4.10 -13.87
CA PRO A 28 25.40 -4.41 -14.14
C PRO A 28 24.64 -4.83 -12.87
N LYS A 29 25.37 -5.36 -11.88
CA LYS A 29 24.86 -5.77 -10.57
C LYS A 29 24.36 -4.59 -9.72
N PHE A 30 24.92 -3.39 -9.89
CA PHE A 30 24.50 -2.20 -9.13
C PHE A 30 23.20 -1.61 -9.71
N GLU A 31 23.07 -1.56 -11.04
CA GLU A 31 21.84 -1.12 -11.71
C GLU A 31 20.67 -2.07 -11.48
N MET A 32 20.90 -3.39 -11.57
CA MET A 32 19.86 -4.39 -11.29
C MET A 32 19.33 -4.31 -9.86
N GLN A 33 20.20 -4.08 -8.86
CA GLN A 33 19.77 -3.90 -7.46
C GLN A 33 18.91 -2.63 -7.29
N GLY A 34 19.28 -1.55 -7.97
CA GLY A 34 18.51 -0.30 -7.99
C GLY A 34 17.11 -0.47 -8.58
N ILE A 35 17.02 -1.11 -9.75
CA ILE A 35 15.74 -1.41 -10.42
C ILE A 35 14.88 -2.33 -9.54
N LEU A 36 15.48 -3.34 -8.90
CA LEU A 36 14.79 -4.24 -7.99
C LEU A 36 14.23 -3.51 -6.76
N LEU A 37 14.98 -2.54 -6.20
CA LEU A 37 14.51 -1.74 -5.07
C LEU A 37 13.32 -0.85 -5.44
N VAL A 38 13.39 -0.18 -6.60
CA VAL A 38 12.32 0.69 -7.10
C VAL A 38 11.05 -0.10 -7.41
N THR A 39 11.18 -1.23 -8.12
CA THR A 39 10.03 -2.09 -8.43
C THR A 39 9.40 -2.70 -7.18
N LYS A 40 10.21 -3.12 -6.21
CA LYS A 40 9.74 -3.60 -4.90
C LYS A 40 8.99 -2.50 -4.14
N TYR A 41 9.52 -1.29 -4.14
CA TYR A 41 8.87 -0.13 -3.49
C TYR A 41 7.50 0.17 -4.09
N TYR A 42 7.41 0.32 -5.41
CA TYR A 42 6.13 0.60 -6.07
C TYR A 42 5.12 -0.54 -5.93
N ARG A 43 5.58 -1.80 -5.97
CA ARG A 43 4.70 -2.96 -5.69
C ARG A 43 4.09 -2.85 -4.30
N THR A 44 4.91 -2.65 -3.27
CA THR A 44 4.43 -2.55 -1.89
C THR A 44 3.53 -1.34 -1.68
N LEU A 45 3.86 -0.18 -2.26
CA LEU A 45 2.99 0.99 -2.20
C LEU A 45 1.63 0.75 -2.86
N ASN A 46 1.61 0.10 -4.03
CA ASN A 46 0.37 -0.20 -4.74
C ASN A 46 -0.52 -1.15 -3.92
N GLU A 47 0.05 -2.17 -3.29
CA GLU A 47 -0.67 -3.07 -2.39
C GLU A 47 -1.26 -2.32 -1.19
N LEU A 48 -0.51 -1.40 -0.58
CA LEU A 48 -1.00 -0.56 0.52
C LEU A 48 -2.10 0.42 0.06
N TRP A 49 -1.94 1.01 -1.12
CA TRP A 49 -2.92 1.92 -1.70
C TRP A 49 -4.26 1.22 -1.94
N ILE A 50 -4.24 0.04 -2.56
CA ILE A 50 -5.45 -0.76 -2.80
C ILE A 50 -6.15 -1.09 -1.48
N LYS A 51 -5.40 -1.51 -0.45
CA LYS A 51 -5.94 -1.77 0.89
C LYS A 51 -6.58 -0.55 1.53
N LEU A 52 -5.97 0.63 1.36
CA LEU A 52 -6.51 1.89 1.89
C LEU A 52 -7.83 2.27 1.20
N VAL A 53 -7.88 2.14 -0.13
CA VAL A 53 -9.07 2.44 -0.94
C VAL A 53 -10.22 1.50 -0.59
N GLU A 54 -9.97 0.20 -0.50
CA GLU A 54 -10.94 -0.81 -0.03
C GLU A 54 -11.49 -0.43 1.35
N ARG A 55 -10.61 -0.12 2.31
CA ARG A 55 -11.02 0.26 3.65
C ARG A 55 -11.88 1.54 3.65
N GLY A 56 -11.55 2.52 2.81
CA GLY A 56 -12.36 3.72 2.64
C GLY A 56 -13.77 3.46 2.10
N ARG A 57 -13.91 2.52 1.15
CA ARG A 57 -15.22 2.09 0.63
C ARG A 57 -16.06 1.41 1.71
N ILE A 58 -15.42 0.56 2.51
CA ILE A 58 -16.05 -0.13 3.63
C ILE A 58 -16.55 0.88 4.66
N PHE A 59 -15.73 1.84 5.08
CA PHE A 59 -16.16 2.87 6.01
C PHE A 59 -17.34 3.69 5.48
N LYS A 60 -17.32 4.05 4.19
CA LYS A 60 -18.43 4.78 3.55
C LYS A 60 -19.72 3.95 3.53
N PHE A 61 -19.62 2.64 3.26
CA PHE A 61 -20.75 1.72 3.29
C PHE A 61 -21.33 1.62 4.70
N LEU A 62 -20.48 1.32 5.70
CA LEU A 62 -20.89 1.20 7.09
C LEU A 62 -21.55 2.47 7.62
N TYR A 63 -20.99 3.65 7.31
CA TYR A 63 -21.57 4.93 7.71
C TYR A 63 -22.97 5.18 7.14
N GLY A 64 -23.30 4.56 6.00
CA GLY A 64 -24.63 4.64 5.39
C GLY A 64 -25.65 3.65 5.97
N LEU A 65 -25.23 2.73 6.85
CA LEU A 65 -26.14 1.77 7.47
C LEU A 65 -27.01 2.44 8.55
N ASN A 66 -28.17 1.84 8.81
CA ASN A 66 -29.04 2.25 9.92
C ASN A 66 -28.36 1.95 11.28
N SER A 67 -28.66 2.75 12.31
CA SER A 67 -28.11 2.58 13.67
C SER A 67 -28.47 1.23 14.32
N LYS A 68 -29.48 0.52 13.82
CA LYS A 68 -29.77 -0.87 14.20
C LYS A 68 -28.55 -1.80 13.98
N TYR A 69 -27.70 -1.46 13.01
CA TYR A 69 -26.52 -2.24 12.63
C TYR A 69 -25.21 -1.71 13.25
N ASP A 70 -25.28 -0.77 14.21
CA ASP A 70 -24.12 -0.31 14.98
C ASP A 70 -23.28 -1.46 15.60
N PRO A 71 -23.88 -2.58 16.09
CA PRO A 71 -23.10 -3.72 16.58
C PRO A 71 -22.18 -4.34 15.51
N ILE A 72 -22.66 -4.47 14.27
CA ILE A 72 -21.87 -4.96 13.14
C ILE A 72 -20.74 -3.98 12.83
N GLN A 73 -21.01 -2.67 12.84
CA GLN A 73 -20.00 -1.65 12.57
C GLN A 73 -18.83 -1.73 13.56
N VAL A 74 -19.13 -1.83 14.85
CA VAL A 74 -18.11 -1.94 15.91
C VAL A 74 -17.29 -3.22 15.76
N GLN A 75 -17.91 -4.35 15.41
CA GLN A 75 -17.18 -5.59 15.15
C GLN A 75 -16.22 -5.49 13.96
N ILE A 76 -16.66 -4.89 12.85
CA ILE A 76 -15.85 -4.77 11.64
C ILE A 76 -14.70 -3.78 11.85
N ILE A 77 -14.98 -2.64 12.50
CA ILE A 77 -13.97 -1.60 12.77
C ILE A 77 -12.92 -2.10 13.79
N GLY A 78 -13.35 -2.87 14.79
CA GLY A 78 -12.48 -3.42 15.84
C GLY A 78 -11.66 -4.63 15.40
N LYS A 79 -12.00 -5.29 14.29
CA LYS A 79 -11.25 -6.43 13.78
C LYS A 79 -9.95 -5.99 13.10
N LYS A 80 -8.88 -6.74 13.38
CA LYS A 80 -7.54 -6.52 12.81
C LYS A 80 -7.44 -6.94 11.33
N ASN A 81 -8.36 -7.79 10.86
CA ASN A 81 -8.38 -8.30 9.50
C ASN A 81 -9.13 -7.34 8.57
N ILE A 82 -8.54 -7.07 7.40
CA ILE A 82 -9.20 -6.31 6.34
C ILE A 82 -10.19 -7.27 5.67
N HIS A 83 -11.45 -7.19 6.05
CA HIS A 83 -12.55 -7.82 5.33
C HIS A 83 -12.73 -7.13 3.98
N SER A 84 -13.15 -7.86 2.95
CA SER A 84 -13.55 -7.23 1.68
C SER A 84 -14.91 -6.56 1.83
N LEU A 85 -15.22 -5.58 0.97
CA LEU A 85 -16.55 -4.98 0.94
C LEU A 85 -17.66 -6.03 0.73
N PHE A 86 -17.38 -7.07 -0.07
CA PHE A 86 -18.35 -8.13 -0.37
C PHE A 86 -18.64 -9.00 0.85
N GLU A 87 -17.62 -9.38 1.63
CA GLU A 87 -17.82 -10.13 2.88
C GLU A 87 -18.70 -9.35 3.86
N ILE A 88 -18.47 -8.04 3.98
CA ILE A 88 -19.26 -7.17 4.85
C ILE A 88 -20.70 -7.06 4.37
N PHE A 89 -20.90 -6.97 3.05
CA PHE A 89 -22.24 -6.97 2.48
C PHE A 89 -23.02 -8.25 2.80
N SER A 90 -22.37 -9.42 2.68
CA SER A 90 -22.99 -10.71 3.03
C SER A 90 -23.38 -10.78 4.51
N ILE A 91 -22.52 -10.33 5.42
CA ILE A 91 -22.82 -10.31 6.88
C ILE A 91 -24.07 -9.48 7.18
N VAL A 92 -24.20 -8.30 6.54
CA VAL A 92 -25.36 -7.43 6.74
C VAL A 92 -26.63 -8.06 6.18
N GLN A 93 -26.57 -8.72 5.02
CA GLN A 93 -27.72 -9.45 4.46
C GLN A 93 -28.18 -10.61 5.36
N ASP A 94 -27.23 -11.37 5.91
CA ASP A 94 -27.53 -12.49 6.80
C ASP A 94 -28.19 -12.02 8.11
N GLU A 95 -27.90 -10.80 8.59
CA GLU A 95 -28.56 -10.20 9.77
C GLU A 95 -29.93 -9.56 9.47
N GLU A 96 -30.24 -9.26 8.21
CA GLU A 96 -31.54 -8.71 7.81
C GLU A 96 -32.64 -9.79 7.70
N THR A 97 -32.26 -11.05 7.48
CA THR A 97 -33.17 -12.20 7.24
C THR A 97 -33.63 -12.85 8.54
#